data_AF-A0A9E2R179-F1
#
_entry.id   AF-A0A9E2R179-F1
#
_cell.length_a   1.000
_cell.length_b   1.000
_cell.length_c   1.000
_cell.angle_alpha   90.00
_cell.angle_beta   90.00
_cell.angle_gamma   90.00
#
_symmetry.space_group_name_H-M   'P 1'
#
loop_
_entity.id
_entity.type
_entity.pdbx_description
1 polymer ?
#
loop_
_entity_poly.entity_id
_entity_poly.type
_entity_poly.pdbx_seq_one_letter_code
_entity_poly.pdbx_strand_id
1 'polypeptide(L)'
;MRYWFPILLAGSVVAVGPSGCQSTAPPGHKASASVPSLTAAQISAAGLGEDEIAAATTLCKAKCLKCHKFYGPDEYNDAEWNHWMVKMSKKARLKPDQQELLTRFLNAFRVENSANEKSVDRHP
;
A
#
# COMPACT_ATOMS: atom_id res chain seq x y z
N MET A 1 4.70 -5.77 27.87
CA MET A 1 3.40 -5.47 28.49
C MET A 1 2.36 -6.47 28.00
N ARG A 2 1.84 -7.28 28.93
CA ARG A 2 0.65 -8.14 28.81
C ARG A 2 -0.53 -7.39 29.45
N TYR A 3 -1.73 -7.98 29.36
CA TYR A 3 -3.06 -7.60 29.89
C TYR A 3 -3.92 -6.83 28.86
N TRP A 4 -5.21 -7.10 28.64
CA TRP A 4 -6.23 -7.86 29.36
C TRP A 4 -7.46 -7.99 28.44
N PHE A 5 -8.11 -9.14 28.31
CA PHE A 5 -9.58 -9.24 28.11
C PHE A 5 -10.03 -10.70 28.28
N PRO A 6 -10.52 -11.10 29.46
CA PRO A 6 -11.38 -12.24 29.63
C PRO A 6 -12.83 -11.76 29.51
N ILE A 7 -13.57 -12.29 28.54
CA ILE A 7 -15.03 -12.27 28.57
C ILE A 7 -15.49 -13.70 28.32
N LEU A 8 -15.85 -14.38 29.41
CA LEU A 8 -16.76 -15.51 29.41
C LEU A 8 -18.18 -14.94 29.54
N LEU A 9 -19.06 -15.26 28.59
CA LEU A 9 -20.49 -15.28 28.83
C LEU A 9 -21.15 -16.32 27.93
N ALA A 10 -21.88 -17.21 28.59
CA ALA A 10 -22.65 -18.30 28.03
C ALA A 10 -23.97 -17.80 27.41
N GLY A 11 -24.53 -18.58 26.48
CA GLY A 11 -25.99 -18.70 26.32
C GLY A 11 -26.60 -18.34 24.95
N SER A 12 -27.07 -19.40 24.26
CA SER A 12 -28.41 -19.52 23.64
C SER A 12 -28.70 -19.09 22.19
N VAL A 13 -29.04 -20.14 21.40
CA VAL A 13 -30.24 -20.33 20.54
C VAL A 13 -30.37 -19.62 19.17
N VAL A 14 -30.26 -20.47 18.13
CA VAL A 14 -31.07 -20.66 16.89
C VAL A 14 -31.57 -19.45 16.08
N ALA A 15 -31.15 -19.39 14.81
CA ALA A 15 -32.01 -19.22 13.62
C ALA A 15 -31.19 -19.45 12.33
N VAL A 16 -31.45 -20.55 11.60
CA VAL A 16 -30.93 -20.74 10.23
C VAL A 16 -31.98 -20.18 9.27
N GLY A 17 -31.72 -19.00 8.72
CA GLY A 17 -32.43 -18.46 7.56
C GLY A 17 -31.50 -18.46 6.33
N PRO A 18 -31.99 -18.70 5.11
CA PRO A 18 -31.17 -18.58 3.91
C PRO A 18 -31.06 -17.09 3.53
N SER A 19 -30.17 -16.36 4.18
CA SER A 19 -29.77 -15.03 3.73
C SER A 19 -28.87 -15.19 2.51
N GLY A 20 -29.41 -14.82 1.35
CA GLY A 20 -28.64 -14.66 0.12
C GLY A 20 -27.42 -13.79 0.38
N CYS A 21 -26.24 -14.35 0.13
CA CYS A 21 -24.97 -13.64 0.20
C CYS A 21 -24.88 -12.64 -0.94
N GLN A 22 -25.46 -11.46 -0.79
CA GLN A 22 -25.07 -10.31 -1.61
C GLN A 22 -23.94 -9.61 -0.86
N SER A 23 -22.71 -10.05 -1.12
CA SER A 23 -21.51 -9.31 -0.73
C SER A 23 -21.43 -8.05 -1.58
N THR A 24 -22.04 -6.97 -1.11
CA THR A 24 -21.65 -5.63 -1.50
C THR A 24 -20.28 -5.37 -0.89
N ALA A 25 -19.23 -5.60 -1.69
CA ALA A 25 -17.88 -5.24 -1.29
C ALA A 25 -17.82 -3.71 -1.11
N PRO A 26 -17.32 -3.18 0.01
CA PRO A 26 -16.96 -1.76 0.10
C PRO A 26 -15.92 -1.44 -0.99
N PRO A 27 -15.75 -0.18 -1.41
CA PRO A 27 -14.69 0.20 -2.35
C PRO A 27 -13.35 -0.30 -1.78
N GLY A 28 -12.89 -1.42 -2.34
CA GLY A 28 -11.77 -2.17 -1.82
C GLY A 28 -10.49 -1.52 -2.30
N HIS A 29 -9.57 -1.26 -1.38
CA HIS A 29 -8.21 -0.84 -1.70
C HIS A 29 -7.62 -1.70 -2.84
N LYS A 30 -7.12 -1.06 -3.91
CA LYS A 30 -6.48 -1.67 -5.09
C LYS A 30 -5.12 -2.24 -4.70
N ALA A 31 -5.17 -3.33 -3.95
CA ALA A 31 -3.96 -3.93 -3.44
C ALA A 31 -3.39 -4.98 -4.41
N SER A 32 -2.12 -4.82 -4.77
CA SER A 32 -1.37 -5.68 -5.69
C SER A 32 -0.39 -6.59 -4.93
N ALA A 33 -0.14 -7.79 -5.45
CA ALA A 33 0.92 -8.67 -4.93
C ALA A 33 2.30 -8.40 -5.57
N SER A 34 2.39 -7.46 -6.51
CA SER A 34 3.63 -7.14 -7.25
C SER A 34 4.26 -5.83 -6.79
N VAL A 35 5.56 -5.69 -7.07
CA VAL A 35 6.28 -4.41 -6.90
C VAL A 35 5.81 -3.44 -7.99
N PRO A 36 5.58 -2.15 -7.66
CA PRO A 36 5.31 -1.14 -8.67
C PRO A 36 6.47 -1.03 -9.67
N SER A 37 6.14 -0.91 -10.95
CA SER A 37 7.10 -0.66 -12.02
C SER A 37 7.10 0.83 -12.38
N LEU A 38 8.28 1.42 -12.55
CA LEU A 38 8.44 2.80 -12.99
C LEU A 38 8.67 2.86 -14.50
N THR A 39 8.07 3.86 -15.16
CA THR A 39 8.37 4.22 -16.54
C THR A 39 9.68 5.00 -16.63
N ALA A 40 10.27 5.08 -17.82
CA ALA A 40 11.48 5.88 -18.05
C ALA A 40 11.27 7.36 -17.64
N ALA A 41 10.09 7.93 -17.89
CA ALA A 41 9.76 9.30 -17.50
C ALA A 41 9.79 9.49 -15.97
N GLN A 42 9.20 8.56 -15.21
CA GLN A 42 9.21 8.59 -13.74
C GLN A 42 10.63 8.46 -13.18
N ILE A 43 11.43 7.58 -13.78
CA ILE A 43 12.82 7.36 -13.40
C ILE A 43 13.64 8.64 -13.58
N SER A 44 13.53 9.27 -14.75
CA SER A 44 14.24 10.52 -15.06
C SER A 44 13.78 11.68 -14.17
N ALA A 45 12.47 11.83 -13.94
CA ALA A 45 11.92 12.89 -13.09
C ALA A 45 12.38 12.76 -11.62
N ALA A 46 12.56 11.53 -11.13
CA ALA A 46 13.02 11.25 -9.78
C ALA A 46 14.55 11.22 -9.63
N GLY A 47 15.29 11.34 -10.75
CA GLY A 47 16.75 11.22 -10.77
C GLY A 47 17.24 9.90 -10.18
N LEU A 48 16.54 8.80 -10.45
CA LEU A 48 16.90 7.47 -9.92
C LEU A 48 17.80 6.74 -10.91
N GLY A 49 18.92 6.22 -10.42
CA GLY A 49 19.79 5.32 -11.18
C GLY A 49 19.22 3.91 -11.30
N GLU A 50 19.72 3.12 -12.26
CA GLU A 50 19.33 1.71 -12.43
C GLU A 50 19.61 0.88 -11.17
N ASP A 51 20.75 1.11 -10.51
CA ASP A 51 21.11 0.44 -9.25
C ASP A 51 20.14 0.79 -8.12
N GLU A 52 19.71 2.05 -8.03
CA GLU A 52 18.73 2.51 -7.05
C GLU A 52 17.36 1.85 -7.29
N ILE A 53 16.94 1.71 -8.55
CA ILE A 53 15.69 1.04 -8.93
C ILE A 53 15.75 -0.45 -8.58
N ALA A 54 16.87 -1.11 -8.90
CA ALA A 54 17.07 -2.52 -8.56
C ALA A 54 17.08 -2.75 -7.04
N ALA A 55 17.75 -1.87 -6.30
CA ALA A 55 17.78 -1.90 -4.84
C ALA A 55 16.41 -1.63 -4.21
N ALA A 56 15.67 -0.62 -4.69
CA ALA A 56 14.32 -0.31 -4.22
C ALA A 56 13.34 -1.46 -4.52
N THR A 57 13.41 -2.05 -5.72
CA THR A 57 12.60 -3.20 -6.11
C THR A 57 12.86 -4.39 -5.18
N THR A 58 14.12 -4.67 -4.89
CA THR A 58 14.52 -5.74 -3.95
C THR A 58 14.01 -5.45 -2.54
N LEU A 59 14.10 -4.19 -2.10
CA LEU A 59 13.60 -3.74 -0.81
C LEU A 59 12.09 -3.91 -0.69
N CYS A 60 11.31 -3.52 -1.71
CA CYS A 60 9.85 -3.74 -1.75
C CYS A 60 9.49 -5.22 -1.57
N LYS A 61 10.15 -6.12 -2.31
CA LYS A 61 9.92 -7.58 -2.20
C LYS A 61 10.23 -8.10 -0.81
N ALA A 62 11.38 -7.73 -0.26
CA ALA A 62 11.87 -8.27 1.00
C ALA A 62 11.15 -7.70 2.23
N LYS A 63 10.71 -6.44 2.18
CA LYS A 63 10.26 -5.67 3.34
C LYS A 63 8.80 -5.26 3.31
N CYS A 64 8.25 -4.94 2.14
CA CYS A 64 6.88 -4.43 2.01
C CYS A 64 5.89 -5.55 1.69
N LEU A 65 6.24 -6.42 0.73
CA LEU A 65 5.37 -7.49 0.23
C LEU A 65 5.36 -8.76 1.10
N LYS A 66 6.26 -8.84 2.09
CA LYS A 66 6.42 -10.06 2.91
C LYS A 66 5.24 -10.33 3.85
N CYS A 67 4.52 -9.29 4.28
CA CYS A 67 3.52 -9.41 5.34
C CYS A 67 2.08 -9.18 4.87
N HIS A 68 1.89 -8.48 3.75
CA HIS A 68 0.59 -8.27 3.11
C HIS A 68 0.80 -7.82 1.67
N LYS A 69 -0.29 -7.83 0.89
CA LYS A 69 -0.36 -7.20 -0.44
C LYS A 69 0.00 -5.71 -0.38
N PHE A 70 0.62 -5.20 -1.43
CA PHE A 70 0.99 -3.80 -1.58
C PHE A 70 -0.26 -2.96 -1.82
N TYR A 71 -0.55 -2.04 -0.91
CA TYR A 71 -1.62 -1.07 -1.10
C TYR A 71 -1.13 0.02 -2.06
N GLY A 72 -1.97 0.38 -3.04
CA GLY A 72 -1.64 1.38 -4.04
C GLY A 72 -1.31 2.71 -3.36
N PRO A 73 -0.14 3.31 -3.62
CA PRO A 73 0.25 4.56 -2.99
C PRO A 73 -0.53 5.76 -3.54
N ASP A 74 -1.17 5.59 -4.70
CA ASP A 74 -2.13 6.48 -5.33
C ASP A 74 -3.50 6.53 -4.60
N GLU A 75 -3.79 5.55 -3.74
CA GLU A 75 -5.03 5.51 -2.96
C GLU A 75 -5.05 6.46 -1.75
N TYR A 76 -3.92 7.11 -1.47
CA TYR A 76 -3.74 7.95 -0.28
C TYR A 76 -3.38 9.38 -0.71
N ASN A 77 -3.95 10.38 -0.04
CA ASN A 77 -3.43 11.73 -0.15
C ASN A 77 -2.03 11.81 0.48
N ASP A 78 -1.30 12.91 0.25
CA ASP A 78 0.10 13.02 0.68
C ASP A 78 0.30 12.91 2.19
N ALA A 79 -0.62 13.45 3.00
CA ALA A 79 -0.52 13.38 4.46
C ALA A 79 -0.75 11.94 4.96
N GLU A 80 -1.76 11.26 4.43
CA GLU A 80 -2.06 9.87 4.74
C GLU A 80 -0.92 8.94 4.30
N TRP A 81 -0.41 9.16 3.09
CA TRP A 81 0.71 8.40 2.54
C TRP A 81 1.96 8.56 3.40
N ASN A 82 2.31 9.79 3.79
CA ASN A 82 3.44 10.06 4.66
C ASN A 82 3.28 9.35 6.02
N HIS A 83 2.10 9.47 6.63
CA HIS A 83 1.79 8.78 7.88
C HIS A 83 2.01 7.26 7.77
N TRP A 84 1.47 6.64 6.72
CA TRP A 84 1.63 5.20 6.48
C TRP A 84 3.06 4.80 6.19
N MET A 85 3.80 5.59 5.40
CA MET A 85 5.21 5.32 5.11
C MET A 85 6.09 5.37 6.36
N VAL A 86 5.88 6.36 7.24
CA VAL A 86 6.60 6.43 8.53
C VAL A 86 6.28 5.21 9.40
N LYS A 87 4.99 4.85 9.49
CA LYS A 87 4.54 3.70 10.29
C LYS A 87 5.08 2.38 9.75
N MET A 88 5.01 2.15 8.44
CA MET A 88 5.45 0.92 7.80
C MET A 88 6.96 0.79 7.79
N SER A 89 7.71 1.88 7.59
CA SER A 89 9.18 1.86 7.64
C SER A 89 9.69 1.36 9.00
N LYS A 90 9.06 1.78 10.09
CA LYS A 90 9.35 1.29 11.45
C LYS A 90 9.02 -0.20 11.61
N LYS A 91 7.84 -0.64 11.16
CA LYS A 91 7.41 -2.05 11.26
C LYS A 91 8.28 -2.98 10.41
N ALA A 92 8.68 -2.54 9.23
CA ALA A 92 9.57 -3.26 8.32
C ALA A 92 11.05 -3.19 8.75
N ARG A 93 11.36 -2.39 9.77
CA ARG A 93 12.71 -2.14 10.29
C ARG A 93 13.65 -1.67 9.18
N LEU A 94 13.21 -0.69 8.40
CA LEU A 94 14.05 -0.05 7.40
C LEU A 94 15.13 0.78 8.10
N LYS A 95 16.35 0.71 7.57
CA LYS A 95 17.40 1.69 7.92
C LYS A 95 17.05 3.06 7.32
N PRO A 96 17.62 4.17 7.82
CA PRO A 96 17.38 5.51 7.28
C PRO A 96 17.55 5.58 5.75
N ASP A 97 18.67 5.10 5.22
CA ASP A 97 18.96 5.13 3.78
C ASP A 97 17.97 4.27 2.97
N GLN A 98 17.51 3.15 3.54
CA GLN A 98 16.51 2.30 2.92
C GLN A 98 15.14 2.99 2.87
N GLN A 99 14.77 3.70 3.93
CA GLN A 99 13.54 4.47 3.97
C GLN A 99 13.58 5.62 2.96
N GLU A 100 14.70 6.33 2.86
CA GLU A 100 14.88 7.43 1.91
C GLU A 100 14.76 6.95 0.47
N LEU A 101 15.54 5.93 0.09
CA LEU A 101 15.49 5.32 -1.26
C LEU A 101 14.07 4.85 -1.60
N LEU A 102 13.41 4.14 -0.68
CA LEU A 102 12.06 3.64 -0.89
C LEU A 102 11.04 4.77 -1.04
N THR A 103 11.19 5.85 -0.27
CA THR A 103 10.30 7.00 -0.33
C THR A 103 10.42 7.70 -1.69
N ARG A 104 11.64 7.92 -2.19
CA ARG A 104 11.88 8.48 -3.53
C ARG A 104 11.25 7.61 -4.62
N PHE A 105 11.52 6.31 -4.58
CA PHE A 105 10.98 5.34 -5.54
C PHE A 105 9.44 5.30 -5.56
N LEU A 106 8.80 5.22 -4.40
CA LEU A 106 7.33 5.15 -4.32
C LEU A 106 6.66 6.49 -4.66
N ASN A 107 7.31 7.62 -4.36
CA ASN A 107 6.80 8.92 -4.78
C ASN A 107 6.89 9.09 -6.30
N ALA A 108 7.97 8.63 -6.94
CA ALA A 108 8.10 8.61 -8.40
C ALA A 108 6.94 7.83 -9.06
N PHE A 109 6.54 6.72 -8.44
CA PHE A 109 5.39 5.93 -8.89
C PHE A 109 4.06 6.70 -8.75
N ARG A 110 3.87 7.48 -7.67
CA ARG A 110 2.63 8.22 -7.40
C ARG A 110 2.37 9.39 -8.35
N VAL A 111 3.41 10.18 -8.68
CA VAL A 111 3.25 11.47 -9.38
C VAL A 111 2.56 11.34 -10.74
N GLU A 112 2.84 10.29 -11.51
CA GLU A 112 2.20 10.06 -12.83
C GLU A 112 0.86 9.33 -12.73
N ASN A 113 0.63 8.48 -11.72
CA ASN A 113 -0.68 7.83 -11.55
C ASN A 113 -1.77 8.85 -11.21
N SER A 114 -1.44 9.85 -10.37
CA SER A 114 -2.35 10.97 -10.08
C SER A 114 -2.56 11.92 -11.28
N ALA A 115 -1.64 11.93 -12.25
CA ALA A 115 -1.78 12.70 -13.49
C ALA A 115 -2.62 11.94 -14.54
N ASN A 116 -2.45 10.62 -14.62
CA ASN A 116 -3.17 9.75 -15.56
C ASN A 116 -4.67 9.63 -15.21
N GLU A 117 -5.02 9.56 -13.92
CA GLU A 117 -6.44 9.50 -13.49
C GLU A 117 -7.22 10.77 -13.90
N LYS A 118 -6.60 11.95 -13.83
CA LYS A 118 -7.21 13.21 -14.31
C LYS A 118 -7.41 13.29 -15.83
N SER A 119 -6.85 12.37 -16.60
CA SER A 119 -7.02 12.33 -18.06
C SER A 119 -8.18 11.45 -18.52
N VAL A 120 -8.62 10.49 -17.68
CA VAL A 120 -9.67 9.52 -18.02
C VAL A 120 -11.08 10.10 -17.85
N ASP A 121 -11.28 11.10 -16.99
CA ASP A 121 -12.57 11.79 -16.79
C ASP A 121 -12.90 12.88 -17.83
N ARG A 122 -12.25 12.87 -19.01
CA ARG A 122 -12.68 13.69 -20.17
C ARG A 122 -13.34 12.80 -21.21
N HIS A 123 -14.64 12.57 -21.04
CA HIS A 123 -15.56 12.29 -22.15
C HIS A 123 -16.44 13.53 -22.40
N PRO A 124 -16.72 13.90 -23.67
CA PRO A 124 -17.45 15.11 -24.04
C PRO A 124 -18.92 15.10 -23.62
#